data_AF-A0A3D5FN29-F1
#
_entry.id   AF-A0A3D5FN29-F1
#
_cell.length_a   1.000
_cell.length_b   1.000
_cell.length_c   1.000
_cell.angle_alpha   90.00
_cell.angle_beta   90.00
_cell.angle_gamma   90.00
#
_symmetry.space_group_name_H-M   'P 1'
#
loop_
_entity.id
_entity.type
_entity.pdbx_description
1 polymer ?
#
loop_
_entity_poly.entity_id
_entity_poly.type
_entity_poly.pdbx_seq_one_letter_code
_entity_poly.pdbx_strand_id
1 'polypeptide(L)'
;AQAVGMVETTGLTGVIVSADAMAKAANVELLGWDKVGSGFVTVFCEGDVAAVKSSVDAGATSAAKIVEVNGVHVIPRPHEGLSAIVPRVGQADAVEIRALGMVETRGATAAIEAADAMEKAAEVEVVRTQEIGGGYITVLATGDVGSVQSAIAAGAEAAER
;
A
#
# COMPACT_ATOMS: atom_id res chain seq x y z
N ALA A 1 -23.19 5.00 -12.49
CA ALA A 1 -21.92 5.00 -11.72
C ALA A 1 -21.63 3.58 -11.28
N GLN A 2 -20.38 3.15 -11.38
CA GLN A 2 -19.91 1.88 -10.82
C GLN A 2 -19.82 1.97 -9.29
N ALA A 3 -19.80 0.83 -8.60
CA ALA A 3 -19.62 0.81 -7.16
C ALA A 3 -18.20 1.26 -6.79
N VAL A 4 -18.03 1.84 -5.62
CA VAL A 4 -16.72 2.23 -5.08
C VAL A 4 -16.45 1.45 -3.79
N GLY A 5 -15.24 0.93 -3.67
CA GLY A 5 -14.73 0.21 -2.50
C GLY A 5 -13.57 0.94 -1.87
N MET A 6 -13.45 0.84 -0.55
CA MET A 6 -12.45 1.54 0.26
C MET A 6 -11.89 0.63 1.35
N VAL A 7 -10.57 0.65 1.52
CA VAL A 7 -9.89 0.06 2.68
C VAL A 7 -8.90 1.08 3.23
N GLU A 8 -9.09 1.46 4.49
CA GLU A 8 -8.23 2.39 5.23
C GLU A 8 -7.38 1.63 6.26
N THR A 9 -6.08 1.93 6.29
CA THR A 9 -5.13 1.31 7.20
C THR A 9 -4.28 2.33 7.92
N THR A 10 -3.71 1.93 9.06
CA THR A 10 -2.60 2.64 9.68
C THR A 10 -1.31 2.12 9.04
N GLY A 11 -0.62 2.96 8.28
CA GLY A 11 0.58 2.55 7.54
C GLY A 11 0.32 2.28 6.05
N LEU A 12 1.30 2.65 5.21
CA LEU A 12 1.24 2.50 3.75
C LEU A 12 1.34 1.03 3.33
N THR A 13 2.09 0.23 4.10
CA THR A 13 2.27 -1.20 3.83
C THR A 13 0.92 -1.92 3.74
N GLY A 14 -0.02 -1.60 4.66
CA GLY A 14 -1.37 -2.16 4.65
C GLY A 14 -2.15 -1.82 3.39
N VAL A 15 -2.09 -0.56 2.95
CA VAL A 15 -2.74 -0.09 1.72
C VAL A 15 -2.18 -0.80 0.49
N ILE A 16 -0.86 -0.96 0.38
CA ILE A 16 -0.25 -1.63 -0.78
C ILE A 16 -0.65 -3.11 -0.83
N VAL A 17 -0.60 -3.81 0.31
CA VAL A 17 -1.03 -5.22 0.38
C VAL A 17 -2.53 -5.35 0.12
N SER A 18 -3.34 -4.43 0.63
CA SER A 18 -4.77 -4.39 0.32
C SER A 18 -5.01 -4.23 -1.17
N ALA A 19 -4.35 -3.25 -1.81
CA ALA A 19 -4.49 -2.96 -3.23
C ALA A 19 -4.17 -4.19 -4.11
N ASP A 20 -3.06 -4.87 -3.83
CA ASP A 20 -2.65 -6.09 -4.52
C ASP A 20 -3.71 -7.21 -4.39
N ALA A 21 -4.20 -7.44 -3.18
CA ALA A 21 -5.24 -8.43 -2.92
C ALA A 21 -6.59 -8.06 -3.57
N MET A 22 -6.97 -6.78 -3.54
CA MET A 22 -8.20 -6.26 -4.16
C MET A 22 -8.20 -6.51 -5.67
N ALA A 23 -7.10 -6.16 -6.35
CA ALA A 23 -6.96 -6.32 -7.80
C ALA A 23 -6.88 -7.80 -8.23
N LYS A 24 -6.35 -8.68 -7.37
CA LYS A 24 -6.29 -10.14 -7.63
C LYS A 24 -7.60 -10.87 -7.35
N ALA A 25 -8.45 -10.35 -6.46
CA ALA A 25 -9.64 -11.05 -6.01
C ALA A 25 -10.82 -10.96 -6.98
N ALA A 26 -10.99 -9.84 -7.69
CA ALA A 26 -12.07 -9.66 -8.66
C ALA A 26 -11.70 -8.61 -9.72
N ASN A 27 -12.52 -8.53 -10.77
CA ASN A 27 -12.34 -7.55 -11.83
C ASN A 27 -12.77 -6.15 -11.35
N VAL A 28 -11.83 -5.42 -10.75
CA VAL A 28 -11.97 -4.03 -10.30
C VAL A 28 -10.82 -3.18 -10.82
N GLU A 29 -11.07 -1.89 -11.00
CA GLU A 29 -10.02 -0.91 -11.29
C GLU A 29 -9.57 -0.27 -9.97
N LEU A 30 -8.26 -0.24 -9.71
CA LEU A 30 -7.71 0.53 -8.59
C LEU A 30 -7.71 2.01 -8.98
N LEU A 31 -8.49 2.80 -8.25
CA LEU A 31 -8.63 4.23 -8.51
C LEU A 31 -7.43 5.03 -8.02
N GLY A 32 -6.77 4.55 -6.97
CA GLY A 32 -5.67 5.23 -6.33
C GLY A 32 -5.68 5.01 -4.82
N TRP A 33 -4.81 5.76 -4.17
CA TRP A 33 -4.77 5.85 -2.72
C TRP A 33 -4.70 7.30 -2.29
N ASP A 34 -5.18 7.58 -1.08
CA ASP A 34 -5.10 8.89 -0.45
C ASP A 34 -4.31 8.83 0.85
N LYS A 35 -3.54 9.88 1.08
CA LYS A 35 -2.79 10.12 2.30
C LYS A 35 -3.62 11.06 3.17
N VAL A 36 -4.42 10.47 4.05
CA VAL A 36 -5.29 11.21 4.97
C VAL A 36 -4.46 12.00 5.99
N GLY A 37 -3.35 11.42 6.45
CA GLY A 37 -2.43 12.03 7.41
C GLY A 37 -2.41 11.29 8.76
N SER A 38 -1.48 11.67 9.64
CA SER A 38 -1.27 11.00 10.95
C SER A 38 -1.03 9.49 10.86
N GLY A 39 -0.55 8.98 9.72
CA GLY A 39 -0.36 7.55 9.48
C GLY A 39 -1.55 6.85 8.83
N PHE A 40 -2.68 7.53 8.65
CA PHE A 40 -3.86 6.97 7.97
C PHE A 40 -3.74 7.13 6.45
N VAL A 41 -4.03 6.04 5.75
CA VAL A 41 -4.02 5.96 4.30
C VAL A 41 -5.16 5.07 3.82
N THR A 42 -5.74 5.40 2.67
CA THR A 42 -6.89 4.67 2.11
C THR A 42 -6.65 4.30 0.67
N VAL A 43 -6.94 3.06 0.27
CA VAL A 43 -6.99 2.62 -1.12
C VAL A 43 -8.42 2.53 -1.61
N PHE A 44 -8.62 2.87 -2.89
CA PHE A 44 -9.91 2.91 -3.54
C PHE A 44 -9.94 2.01 -4.78
N CYS A 45 -11.06 1.34 -5.01
CA CYS A 45 -11.34 0.64 -6.27
C CYS A 45 -12.75 0.91 -6.79
N GLU A 46 -12.97 0.66 -8.08
CA GLU A 46 -14.31 0.66 -8.67
C GLU A 46 -14.61 -0.56 -9.55
N GLY A 47 -15.90 -0.84 -9.72
CA GLY A 47 -16.38 -1.93 -10.56
C GLY A 47 -17.83 -2.28 -10.29
N ASP A 48 -18.22 -3.51 -10.64
CA ASP A 48 -19.54 -4.03 -10.30
C ASP A 48 -19.65 -4.28 -8.79
N VAL A 49 -20.83 -4.06 -8.21
CA VAL A 49 -21.06 -4.15 -6.76
C VAL A 49 -20.55 -5.46 -6.15
N ALA A 50 -20.76 -6.58 -6.84
CA ALA A 50 -20.32 -7.90 -6.38
C ALA A 50 -18.79 -8.03 -6.42
N ALA A 51 -18.14 -7.56 -7.50
CA ALA A 51 -16.70 -7.56 -7.63
C ALA A 51 -16.05 -6.67 -6.56
N VAL A 52 -16.56 -5.46 -6.37
CA VAL A 52 -16.05 -4.51 -5.36
C VAL A 52 -16.16 -5.07 -3.94
N LYS A 53 -17.28 -5.72 -3.58
CA LYS A 53 -17.40 -6.40 -2.28
C LYS A 53 -16.33 -7.48 -2.10
N SER A 54 -16.19 -8.37 -3.08
CA SER A 54 -15.18 -9.43 -3.04
C SER A 54 -13.75 -8.88 -2.93
N SER A 55 -13.43 -7.82 -3.69
CA SER A 55 -12.13 -7.17 -3.65
C SER A 55 -11.86 -6.51 -2.29
N VAL A 56 -12.79 -5.71 -1.78
CA VAL A 56 -12.64 -5.02 -0.49
C VAL A 56 -12.48 -6.00 0.66
N ASP A 57 -13.27 -7.09 0.69
CA ASP A 57 -13.16 -8.12 1.73
C ASP A 57 -11.77 -8.81 1.70
N ALA A 58 -11.26 -9.13 0.49
CA ALA A 58 -9.94 -9.73 0.31
C ALA A 58 -8.80 -8.78 0.70
N GLY A 59 -8.92 -7.50 0.32
CA GLY A 59 -7.99 -6.43 0.67
C GLY A 59 -7.89 -6.22 2.18
N ALA A 60 -9.02 -6.01 2.84
CA ALA A 60 -9.10 -5.84 4.28
C ALA A 60 -8.54 -7.06 5.05
N THR A 61 -8.90 -8.27 4.62
CA THR A 61 -8.40 -9.52 5.24
C THR A 61 -6.88 -9.65 5.11
N SER A 62 -6.31 -9.20 4.00
CA SER A 62 -4.86 -9.29 3.77
C SER A 62 -4.10 -8.23 4.55
N ALA A 63 -4.60 -6.99 4.55
CA ALA A 63 -4.01 -5.89 5.31
C ALA A 63 -4.04 -6.13 6.82
N ALA A 64 -5.14 -6.69 7.35
CA ALA A 64 -5.31 -6.98 8.78
C ALA A 64 -4.29 -7.99 9.35
N LYS A 65 -3.54 -8.70 8.50
CA LYS A 65 -2.44 -9.59 8.92
C LYS A 65 -1.14 -8.83 9.21
N ILE A 66 -1.04 -7.58 8.77
CA ILE A 66 0.21 -6.79 8.77
C ILE A 66 0.04 -5.54 9.63
N VAL A 67 -1.07 -4.83 9.47
CA VAL A 67 -1.34 -3.57 10.16
C VAL A 67 -2.80 -3.47 10.61
N GLU A 68 -3.09 -2.43 11.39
CA GLU A 68 -4.46 -2.08 11.77
C GLU A 68 -5.26 -1.59 10.56
N VAL A 69 -6.47 -2.14 10.38
CA VAL A 69 -7.45 -1.71 9.38
C VAL A 69 -8.51 -0.87 10.07
N ASN A 70 -8.58 0.42 9.73
CA ASN A 70 -9.44 1.41 10.39
C ASN A 70 -10.81 1.52 9.73
N GLY A 71 -10.88 1.26 8.41
CA GLY A 71 -12.10 1.46 7.64
C GLY A 71 -12.20 0.46 6.49
N VAL A 72 -13.40 -0.09 6.30
CA VAL A 72 -13.73 -0.99 5.20
C VAL A 72 -15.15 -0.65 4.74
N HIS A 73 -15.32 -0.22 3.49
CA HIS A 73 -16.63 0.18 3.01
C HIS A 73 -16.83 -0.03 1.51
N VAL A 74 -18.09 -0.24 1.14
CA VAL A 74 -18.54 -0.31 -0.26
C VAL A 74 -19.77 0.55 -0.44
N ILE A 75 -19.73 1.43 -1.43
CA ILE A 75 -20.86 2.25 -1.88
C ILE A 75 -21.37 1.66 -3.20
N PRO A 76 -22.50 0.92 -3.23
CA PRO A 76 -22.96 0.21 -4.42
C PRO A 76 -23.35 1.11 -5.60
N ARG A 77 -23.83 2.33 -5.29
CA ARG A 77 -24.29 3.30 -6.29
C ARG A 77 -23.91 4.71 -5.81
N PRO A 78 -22.64 5.10 -5.96
CA PRO A 78 -22.19 6.40 -5.51
C PRO A 78 -22.89 7.50 -6.31
N HIS A 79 -23.14 8.62 -5.63
CA HIS A 79 -23.65 9.82 -6.27
C HIS A 79 -22.62 10.38 -7.25
N GLU A 80 -23.05 10.98 -8.35
CA GLU A 80 -22.14 11.47 -9.41
C GLU A 80 -21.12 12.50 -8.90
N GLY A 81 -21.52 13.35 -7.95
CA GLY A 81 -20.63 14.33 -7.31
C GLY A 81 -19.50 13.73 -6.46
N LEU A 82 -19.50 12.42 -6.20
CA LEU A 82 -18.45 11.76 -5.41
C LEU A 82 -17.10 11.72 -6.14
N SER A 83 -17.09 11.89 -7.47
CA SER A 83 -15.86 11.96 -8.26
C SER A 83 -14.94 13.12 -7.86
N ALA A 84 -15.48 14.14 -7.19
CA ALA A 84 -14.69 15.29 -6.70
C ALA A 84 -13.86 14.97 -5.45
N ILE A 85 -14.17 13.88 -4.73
CA ILE A 85 -13.50 13.52 -3.47
C ILE A 85 -12.79 12.17 -3.53
N VAL A 86 -13.18 11.27 -4.44
CA VAL A 86 -12.49 9.99 -4.63
C VAL A 86 -11.28 10.22 -5.53
N PRO A 87 -10.05 9.93 -5.07
CA PRO A 87 -8.86 10.13 -5.87
C PRO A 87 -8.90 9.24 -7.12
N ARG A 88 -8.48 9.79 -8.25
CA ARG A 88 -8.19 9.03 -9.47
C ARG A 88 -6.77 9.34 -9.89
N VAL A 89 -5.90 8.34 -9.86
CA VAL A 89 -4.54 8.51 -10.36
C VAL A 89 -4.59 8.56 -11.88
N GLY A 90 -3.90 9.54 -12.47
CA GLY A 90 -3.58 9.49 -13.90
C GLY A 90 -2.64 8.32 -14.21
N GLN A 91 -2.50 7.94 -15.47
CA GLN A 91 -1.49 6.97 -15.86
C GLN A 91 -0.11 7.49 -15.48
N ALA A 92 0.51 6.90 -14.46
CA ALA A 92 1.93 7.06 -14.19
C ALA A 92 2.71 6.15 -15.13
N ASP A 93 3.92 6.56 -15.51
CA ASP A 93 4.84 5.68 -16.24
C ASP A 93 5.05 4.41 -15.42
N ALA A 94 4.75 3.26 -16.04
CA ALA A 94 4.89 1.97 -15.38
C ALA A 94 6.39 1.71 -15.14
N VAL A 95 6.81 1.79 -13.89
CA VAL A 95 8.09 1.24 -13.45
C VAL A 95 7.91 -0.27 -13.33
N GLU A 96 8.78 -1.06 -13.97
CA GLU A 96 8.75 -2.51 -13.83
C GLU A 96 9.19 -2.89 -12.41
N ILE A 97 8.22 -3.26 -11.57
CA ILE A 97 8.48 -3.78 -10.24
C ILE A 97 8.50 -5.31 -10.32
N ARG A 98 9.61 -5.92 -9.88
CA ARG A 98 9.75 -7.38 -9.73
C ARG A 98 9.12 -7.82 -8.40
N ALA A 99 9.89 -8.38 -7.47
CA ALA A 99 9.44 -8.49 -6.10
C ALA A 99 9.49 -7.11 -5.44
N LEU A 100 8.51 -6.80 -4.60
CA LEU A 100 8.46 -5.56 -3.82
C LEU A 100 8.70 -5.89 -2.35
N GLY A 101 9.70 -5.24 -1.76
CA GLY A 101 9.95 -5.24 -0.33
C GLY A 101 9.59 -3.90 0.29
N MET A 102 9.04 -3.94 1.49
CA MET A 102 8.62 -2.76 2.24
C MET A 102 9.09 -2.88 3.67
N VAL A 103 9.75 -1.82 4.17
CA VAL A 103 10.04 -1.66 5.60
C VAL A 103 9.43 -0.33 6.03
N GLU A 104 8.48 -0.39 6.94
CA GLU A 104 7.80 0.79 7.47
C GLU A 104 8.32 1.12 8.86
N THR A 105 8.70 2.37 9.04
CA THR A 105 9.36 2.86 10.25
C THR A 105 8.65 4.10 10.78
N ARG A 106 9.00 4.49 12.01
CA ARG A 106 8.65 5.79 12.58
C ARG A 106 9.89 6.68 12.67
N GLY A 107 9.86 7.79 11.95
CA GLY A 107 10.94 8.77 11.89
C GLY A 107 11.98 8.47 10.80
N ALA A 108 12.64 9.54 10.34
CA ALA A 108 13.56 9.47 9.20
C ALA A 108 14.82 8.65 9.49
N THR A 109 15.35 8.70 10.71
CA THR A 109 16.56 7.96 11.09
C THR A 109 16.39 6.46 10.88
N ALA A 110 15.31 5.88 11.43
CA ALA A 110 15.03 4.45 11.27
C ALA A 110 14.79 4.08 9.80
N ALA A 111 14.14 4.93 9.01
CA ALA A 111 13.98 4.71 7.57
C ALA A 111 15.33 4.69 6.82
N ILE A 112 16.25 5.60 7.16
CA ILE A 112 17.58 5.67 6.53
C ILE A 112 18.41 4.44 6.89
N GLU A 113 18.44 4.06 8.17
CA GLU A 113 19.14 2.84 8.62
C GLU A 113 18.56 1.58 7.98
N ALA A 114 17.23 1.49 7.87
CA ALA A 114 16.57 0.40 7.16
C ALA A 114 16.98 0.33 5.69
N ALA A 115 16.94 1.45 4.97
CA ALA A 115 17.29 1.51 3.55
C ALA A 115 18.76 1.12 3.31
N ASP A 116 19.69 1.68 4.11
CA ASP A 116 21.11 1.34 4.05
C ASP A 116 21.36 -0.15 4.33
N ALA A 117 20.68 -0.72 5.32
CA ALA A 117 20.79 -2.14 5.63
C ALA A 117 20.21 -3.03 4.52
N MET A 118 19.09 -2.63 3.89
CA MET A 118 18.48 -3.35 2.77
C MET A 118 19.44 -3.46 1.58
N GLU A 119 20.04 -2.35 1.15
CA GLU A 119 20.97 -2.31 0.01
C GLU A 119 22.30 -3.01 0.29
N LYS A 120 22.78 -3.02 1.54
CA LYS A 120 23.99 -3.75 1.93
C LYS A 120 23.80 -5.27 2.05
N ALA A 121 22.58 -5.71 2.36
CA ALA A 121 22.29 -7.12 2.59
C ALA A 121 22.08 -7.92 1.31
N ALA A 122 21.56 -7.30 0.24
CA ALA A 122 21.24 -7.98 -1.00
C ALA A 122 21.19 -7.04 -2.20
N GLU A 123 21.20 -7.62 -3.41
CA GLU A 123 21.01 -6.87 -4.65
C GLU A 123 19.55 -6.45 -4.82
N VAL A 124 19.21 -5.30 -4.24
CA VAL A 124 17.91 -4.63 -4.34
C VAL A 124 18.12 -3.15 -4.68
N GLU A 125 17.11 -2.55 -5.30
CA GLU A 125 17.06 -1.11 -5.58
C GLU A 125 16.01 -0.46 -4.68
N VAL A 126 16.38 0.54 -3.89
CA VAL A 126 15.41 1.36 -3.16
C VAL A 126 14.73 2.33 -4.14
N VAL A 127 13.51 1.96 -4.55
CA VAL A 127 12.72 2.68 -5.55
C VAL A 127 12.23 4.02 -5.01
N ARG A 128 11.78 4.02 -3.75
CA ARG A 128 11.17 5.20 -3.12
C ARG A 128 11.13 5.06 -1.61
N THR A 129 11.26 6.19 -0.92
CA THR A 129 10.86 6.34 0.47
C THR A 129 9.62 7.23 0.52
N GLN A 130 8.53 6.75 1.14
CA GLN A 130 7.23 7.43 1.13
C GLN A 130 6.82 7.82 2.55
N GLU A 131 6.66 9.12 2.82
CA GLU A 131 6.12 9.64 4.08
C GLU A 131 4.61 9.87 3.98
N ILE A 132 3.86 9.34 4.95
CA ILE A 132 2.40 9.44 5.03
C ILE A 132 1.88 10.29 6.21
N GLY A 133 2.78 10.95 6.94
CA GLY A 133 2.46 11.74 8.13
C GLY A 133 2.42 10.89 9.41
N GLY A 134 2.28 11.54 10.56
CA GLY A 134 2.35 10.85 11.87
C GLY A 134 3.71 10.21 12.18
N GLY A 135 4.75 10.64 11.45
CA GLY A 135 6.10 10.05 11.53
C GLY A 135 6.27 8.75 10.74
N TYR A 136 5.24 8.25 10.06
CA TYR A 136 5.33 7.02 9.27
C TYR A 136 6.07 7.25 7.96
N ILE A 137 7.09 6.43 7.74
CA ILE A 137 7.91 6.44 6.53
C ILE A 137 8.10 5.00 6.07
N THR A 138 7.79 4.72 4.81
CA THR A 138 7.93 3.39 4.21
C THR A 138 9.05 3.41 3.19
N VAL A 139 10.04 2.53 3.34
CA VAL A 139 11.09 2.27 2.35
C VAL A 139 10.59 1.18 1.42
N LEU A 140 10.56 1.45 0.11
CA LEU A 140 10.16 0.52 -0.93
C LEU A 140 11.38 0.10 -1.73
N ALA A 141 11.64 -1.20 -1.82
CA ALA A 141 12.74 -1.75 -2.61
C ALA A 141 12.25 -2.82 -3.59
N THR A 142 12.91 -2.96 -4.73
CA THR A 142 12.62 -4.02 -5.70
C THR A 142 13.84 -4.86 -6.03
N GLY A 143 13.61 -6.12 -6.41
CA GLY A 143 14.64 -7.09 -6.71
C GLY A 143 14.05 -8.46 -7.06
N ASP A 144 14.89 -9.50 -7.09
CA ASP A 144 14.40 -10.87 -7.11
C ASP A 144 13.89 -11.29 -5.72
N VAL A 145 13.00 -12.27 -5.68
CA VAL A 145 12.31 -12.69 -4.44
C VAL A 145 13.29 -13.01 -3.30
N GLY A 146 14.38 -13.72 -3.58
CA GLY A 146 15.41 -14.05 -2.58
C GLY A 146 16.12 -12.81 -2.04
N SER A 147 16.56 -11.91 -2.93
CA SER A 147 17.21 -10.65 -2.55
C SER A 147 16.30 -9.77 -1.70
N VAL A 148 15.03 -9.63 -2.11
CA VAL A 148 14.03 -8.85 -1.38
C VAL A 148 13.78 -9.42 0.02
N GLN A 149 13.66 -10.74 0.16
CA GLN A 149 13.49 -11.38 1.47
C GLN A 149 14.67 -11.10 2.41
N SER A 150 15.91 -11.25 1.92
CA SER A 150 17.11 -10.94 2.70
C SER A 150 17.21 -9.46 3.06
N ALA A 151 16.89 -8.56 2.12
CA ALA A 151 16.89 -7.13 2.34
C ALA A 151 15.89 -6.71 3.42
N ILE A 152 14.62 -7.15 3.33
CA ILE A 152 13.58 -6.81 4.33
C ILE A 152 13.99 -7.27 5.73
N ALA A 153 14.54 -8.49 5.87
CA ALA A 153 14.96 -9.00 7.17
C ALA A 153 16.05 -8.10 7.81
N ALA A 154 17.06 -7.70 7.02
CA ALA A 154 18.11 -6.81 7.49
C ALA A 154 17.59 -5.38 7.79
N GLY A 155 16.74 -4.84 6.91
CA GLY A 155 16.14 -3.52 7.07
C GLY A 155 15.24 -3.41 8.30
N ALA A 156 14.41 -4.44 8.56
CA ALA A 156 13.55 -4.50 9.73
C ALA A 156 14.37 -4.53 11.03
N GLU A 157 15.42 -5.36 11.09
CA GLU A 157 16.30 -5.41 12.27
C GLU A 157 17.02 -4.07 12.51
N ALA A 158 17.47 -3.40 11.43
CA ALA A 158 18.14 -2.11 11.53
C ALA A 158 17.19 -0.99 12.01
N ALA A 159 15.92 -1.03 11.60
CA ALA A 159 14.90 -0.04 11.99
C ALA A 159 14.56 -0.06 13.49
N GLU A 160 14.86 -1.16 14.19
CA GLU A 160 14.59 -1.34 15.61
C GLU A 160 15.71 -0.83 16.53
N ARG A 161 16.84 -0.40 15.98
CA ARG A 161 18.03 0.07 16.72
C ARG A 161 17.93 1.56 17.09
#